data_AF-A0A436SJ53-F1
#
_entry.id   AF-A0A436SJ53-F1
#
_cell.length_a   1.000
_cell.length_b   1.000
_cell.length_c   1.000
_cell.angle_alpha   90.00
_cell.angle_beta   90.00
_cell.angle_gamma   90.00
#
_symmetry.space_group_name_H-M   'P 1'
#
loop_
_entity.id
_entity.type
_entity.pdbx_description
1 polymer ?
#
loop_
_entity_poly.entity_id
_entity_poly.type
_entity_poly.pdbx_seq_one_letter_code
_entity_poly.pdbx_strand_id
1 'polypeptide(L)'
;MGFEHIDRTAVLRAIEEYQQLGRPTFLERYGFGKARAYMLEHEGKPYDSKAIVGVAHRYARPDLGPLKASDFSGGDATVRKKLEQLGFQVTAPSAEMPSQHLQIHEVYTRDRLRQMFGIVDATLNTGVFRLNGTRWVWLFVTAEKTADRTQYHDSLVGDVLHWQGQMSGRTDSLIIDHRANGLELLVFYRQRKYEFEGAGFRYLGPFNYVSHSGGSPTSFILHRADQGHPSIIAPEESDPDVFDPNSVQDARERIARTIAQRRGQQQFRDALLSAYDGRCAISSCSVVDVLEAAHISPYKGDATNVVNNGLLLRSDLHTLFDCGLIWIDTENMIVQVSCALLKTEYEELRGRALRLPENAALMPSTKALDKHRSQSMQDEASA
;
A
#
# COMPACT_ATOMS: atom_id res chain seq x y z
N MET A 1 14.75 -25.20 14.56
CA MET A 1 14.01 -26.03 15.54
C MET A 1 13.95 -25.25 16.83
N GLY A 2 12.78 -25.13 17.47
CA GLY A 2 12.78 -24.50 18.79
C GLY A 2 11.48 -24.23 19.51
N PHE A 3 10.29 -24.70 19.08
CA PHE A 3 9.07 -24.65 19.92
C PHE A 3 7.89 -25.43 19.32
N GLU A 4 8.16 -26.37 18.41
CA GLU A 4 7.10 -27.15 17.74
C GLU A 4 6.32 -28.03 18.73
N HIS A 5 7.00 -28.50 19.78
CA HIS A 5 6.44 -29.35 20.84
C HIS A 5 5.57 -28.60 21.85
N ILE A 6 5.49 -27.27 21.79
CA ILE A 6 4.62 -26.51 22.70
C ILE A 6 3.17 -26.81 22.35
N ASP A 7 2.40 -27.19 23.36
CA ASP A 7 0.96 -27.44 23.26
C ASP A 7 0.15 -26.38 24.02
N ARG A 8 -1.18 -26.48 23.91
CA ARG A 8 -2.10 -25.52 24.53
C ARG A 8 -1.98 -25.54 26.05
N THR A 9 -1.82 -26.71 26.65
CA THR A 9 -1.69 -26.90 28.10
C THR A 9 -0.46 -26.18 28.65
N ALA A 10 0.68 -26.30 27.97
CA ALA A 10 1.91 -25.62 28.33
C ALA A 10 1.78 -24.09 28.29
N VAL A 11 1.06 -23.55 27.30
CA VAL A 11 0.77 -22.12 27.21
C VAL A 11 -0.12 -21.65 28.36
N LEU A 12 -1.19 -22.39 28.69
CA LEU A 12 -2.06 -22.06 29.83
C LEU A 12 -1.30 -22.03 31.16
N ARG A 13 -0.41 -23.00 31.39
CA ARG A 13 0.44 -23.02 32.60
C ARG A 13 1.39 -21.83 32.67
N ALA A 14 1.93 -21.38 31.54
CA ALA A 14 2.75 -20.18 31.49
C ALA A 14 1.92 -18.89 31.75
N ILE A 15 0.68 -18.83 31.28
CA ILE A 15 -0.25 -17.73 31.60
C ILE A 15 -0.57 -17.70 33.10
N GLU A 16 -0.87 -18.85 33.69
CA GLU A 16 -1.16 -18.96 35.13
C GLU A 16 0.03 -18.46 35.96
N GLU A 17 1.25 -18.87 35.62
CA GLU A 17 2.45 -18.37 36.29
C GLU A 17 2.65 -16.86 36.08
N TYR A 18 2.37 -16.35 34.88
CA TYR A 18 2.42 -14.91 34.60
C TYR A 18 1.44 -14.14 35.48
N GLN A 19 0.23 -14.67 35.69
CA GLN A 19 -0.78 -14.08 36.57
C GLN A 19 -0.32 -14.11 38.04
N GLN A 20 0.32 -15.19 38.49
CA GLN A 20 0.82 -15.33 39.88
C GLN A 20 2.00 -14.42 40.18
N LEU A 21 2.97 -14.31 39.26
CA LEU A 21 4.18 -13.51 39.45
C LEU A 21 3.94 -12.02 39.15
N GLY A 22 2.98 -11.72 38.28
CA GLY A 22 2.80 -10.39 37.71
C GLY A 22 3.82 -10.08 36.61
N ARG A 23 3.41 -9.19 35.69
CA ARG A 23 4.16 -8.87 34.46
C ARG A 23 5.63 -8.49 34.68
N PRO A 24 5.98 -7.53 35.55
CA PRO A 24 7.39 -7.10 35.69
C PRO A 24 8.29 -8.23 36.18
N THR A 25 7.87 -8.94 37.21
CA THR A 25 8.62 -10.04 37.84
C THR A 25 8.74 -11.24 36.90
N PHE A 26 7.69 -11.57 36.14
CA PHE A 26 7.74 -12.63 35.15
C PHE A 26 8.77 -12.33 34.05
N LEU A 27 8.72 -11.12 33.50
CA LEU A 27 9.63 -10.68 32.44
C LEU A 27 11.09 -10.65 32.90
N GLU A 28 11.35 -10.10 34.08
CA GLU A 28 12.68 -10.06 34.68
C GLU A 28 13.23 -11.47 34.96
N ARG A 29 12.42 -12.33 35.60
CA ARG A 29 12.79 -13.71 35.95
C ARG A 29 13.22 -14.53 34.75
N TYR A 30 12.55 -14.36 33.60
CA TYR A 30 12.80 -15.14 32.40
C TYR A 30 13.64 -14.40 31.34
N GLY A 31 14.11 -13.19 31.65
CA GLY A 31 14.98 -12.42 30.76
C GLY A 31 14.28 -11.95 29.47
N PHE A 32 12.97 -11.67 29.54
CA PHE A 32 12.20 -11.14 28.42
C PHE A 32 11.95 -9.64 28.59
N GLY A 33 11.98 -8.91 27.47
CA GLY A 33 11.43 -7.56 27.42
C GLY A 33 9.91 -7.58 27.25
N LYS A 34 9.24 -6.45 27.52
CA LYS A 34 7.83 -6.25 27.15
C LYS A 34 7.63 -6.54 25.66
N ALA A 35 6.57 -7.25 25.32
CA ALA A 35 6.20 -7.53 23.94
C ALA A 35 5.89 -6.23 23.20
N ARG A 36 6.36 -6.15 21.95
CA ARG A 36 6.39 -4.92 21.15
C ARG A 36 5.49 -4.97 19.91
N ALA A 37 5.08 -6.17 19.48
CA ALA A 37 4.33 -6.35 18.23
C ALA A 37 3.12 -7.27 18.36
N TYR A 38 3.12 -8.25 19.28
CA TYR A 38 1.97 -9.12 19.49
C TYR A 38 1.77 -9.42 20.98
N MET A 39 0.54 -9.34 21.43
CA MET A 39 0.04 -9.72 22.74
C MET A 39 -0.84 -10.95 22.57
N LEU A 40 -0.71 -11.89 23.50
CA LEU A 40 -1.62 -13.02 23.61
C LEU A 40 -2.84 -12.57 24.42
N GLU A 41 -4.04 -12.74 23.88
CA GLU A 41 -5.29 -12.51 24.62
C GLU A 41 -5.75 -13.83 25.24
N HIS A 42 -6.04 -13.80 26.54
CA HIS A 42 -6.70 -14.91 27.22
C HIS A 42 -7.61 -14.37 28.31
N GLU A 43 -8.89 -14.77 28.29
CA GLU A 43 -9.90 -14.31 29.26
C GLU A 43 -10.00 -12.77 29.36
N GLY A 44 -9.87 -12.09 28.20
CA GLY A 44 -9.93 -10.62 28.11
C GLY A 44 -8.70 -9.89 28.68
N LYS A 45 -7.61 -10.60 28.96
CA LYS A 45 -6.35 -10.03 29.46
C LYS A 45 -5.23 -10.20 28.43
N PRO A 46 -4.40 -9.16 28.20
CA PRO A 46 -3.27 -9.24 27.30
C PRO A 46 -2.00 -9.73 28.01
N TYR A 47 -1.24 -10.60 27.34
CA TYR A 47 0.00 -11.19 27.84
C TYR A 47 1.14 -11.02 26.83
N ASP A 48 2.39 -10.92 27.31
CA ASP A 48 3.56 -10.79 26.44
C ASP A 48 3.82 -12.11 25.67
N SER A 49 3.33 -12.18 24.42
CA SER A 49 3.22 -13.43 23.63
C SER A 49 4.51 -14.26 23.57
N LYS A 50 5.64 -13.61 23.30
CA LYS A 50 6.96 -14.26 23.22
C LYS A 50 7.44 -14.79 24.57
N ALA A 51 7.20 -14.03 25.64
CA ALA A 51 7.57 -14.45 26.99
C ALA A 51 6.73 -15.66 27.42
N ILE A 52 5.42 -15.63 27.15
CA ILE A 52 4.54 -16.76 27.43
C ILE A 52 5.00 -18.01 26.68
N VAL A 53 5.29 -17.92 25.37
CA VAL A 53 5.76 -19.08 24.60
C VAL A 53 7.13 -19.56 25.07
N GLY A 54 8.03 -18.66 25.43
CA GLY A 54 9.34 -19.04 25.95
C GLY A 54 9.26 -19.82 27.25
N VAL A 55 8.38 -19.40 28.15
CA VAL A 55 8.13 -20.10 29.41
C VAL A 55 7.32 -21.38 29.19
N ALA A 56 6.35 -21.38 28.27
CA ALA A 56 5.57 -22.57 27.90
C ALA A 56 6.46 -23.73 27.48
N HIS A 57 7.59 -23.46 26.82
CA HIS A 57 8.55 -24.49 26.44
C HIS A 57 8.99 -25.37 27.62
N ARG A 58 9.18 -24.81 28.82
CA ARG A 58 9.60 -25.60 30.00
C ARG A 58 8.53 -26.57 30.49
N TYR A 59 7.26 -26.27 30.24
CA TYR A 59 6.15 -27.14 30.60
C TYR A 59 5.97 -28.26 29.57
N ALA A 60 6.28 -27.98 28.30
CA ALA A 60 6.28 -28.96 27.22
C ALA A 60 7.55 -29.84 27.21
N ARG A 61 8.68 -29.28 27.63
CA ARG A 61 10.02 -29.90 27.68
C ARG A 61 10.72 -29.58 29.00
N PRO A 62 10.33 -30.24 30.10
CA PRO A 62 10.93 -30.02 31.43
C PRO A 62 12.44 -30.28 31.48
N ASP A 63 12.94 -31.13 30.58
CA ASP A 63 14.36 -31.47 30.42
C ASP A 63 15.21 -30.32 29.88
N LEU A 64 14.61 -29.38 29.12
CA LEU A 64 15.32 -28.29 28.46
C LEU A 64 15.06 -26.91 29.11
N GLY A 65 14.01 -26.79 29.92
CA GLY A 65 13.67 -25.53 30.59
C GLY A 65 13.06 -24.47 29.64
N PRO A 66 12.91 -23.21 30.12
CA PRO A 66 12.34 -22.13 29.32
C PRO A 66 13.31 -21.66 28.23
N LEU A 67 12.77 -21.25 27.09
CA LEU A 67 13.55 -20.60 26.03
C LEU A 67 13.86 -19.16 26.42
N LYS A 68 15.00 -18.65 25.96
CA LYS A 68 15.40 -17.25 26.05
C LYS A 68 14.95 -16.48 24.82
N ALA A 69 14.91 -15.16 24.91
CA ALA A 69 14.58 -14.29 23.78
C ALA A 69 15.47 -14.52 22.55
N SER A 70 16.74 -14.89 22.75
CA SER A 70 17.73 -15.23 21.70
C SER A 70 17.41 -16.51 20.94
N ASP A 71 16.62 -17.41 21.51
CA ASP A 71 16.41 -18.76 20.97
C ASP A 71 15.33 -18.79 19.89
N PHE A 72 14.61 -17.68 19.71
CA PHE A 72 13.58 -17.52 18.69
C PHE A 72 14.19 -17.08 17.35
N SER A 73 14.32 -18.01 16.41
CA SER A 73 14.60 -17.70 15.00
C SER A 73 13.28 -17.43 14.26
N GLY A 74 13.15 -16.24 13.65
CA GLY A 74 11.94 -15.85 12.88
C GLY A 74 11.00 -14.82 13.52
N GLY A 75 11.37 -14.27 14.68
CA GLY A 75 10.65 -13.14 15.28
C GLY A 75 9.24 -13.49 15.80
N ASP A 76 8.45 -12.45 16.12
CA ASP A 76 7.14 -12.63 16.79
C ASP A 76 6.06 -13.21 15.86
N ALA A 77 6.27 -13.18 14.53
CA ALA A 77 5.35 -13.77 13.55
C ALA A 77 5.24 -15.30 13.66
N THR A 78 6.36 -15.99 13.97
CA THR A 78 6.35 -17.44 14.16
C THR A 78 5.68 -17.83 15.49
N VAL A 79 5.87 -17.00 16.52
CA VAL A 79 5.20 -17.13 17.83
C VAL A 79 3.70 -16.96 17.68
N ARG A 80 3.26 -15.92 16.95
CA ARG A 80 1.84 -15.70 16.61
C ARG A 80 1.23 -16.93 15.95
N LYS A 81 1.84 -17.41 14.85
CA LYS A 81 1.30 -18.55 14.08
C LYS A 81 1.12 -19.79 14.96
N LYS A 82 2.07 -20.06 15.86
CA LYS A 82 1.98 -21.19 16.80
C LYS A 82 0.86 -21.00 17.82
N LEU A 83 0.72 -19.81 18.42
CA LEU A 83 -0.37 -19.52 19.36
C LEU A 83 -1.75 -19.62 18.70
N GLU A 84 -1.89 -19.12 17.47
CA GLU A 84 -3.13 -19.24 16.68
C GLU A 84 -3.46 -20.70 16.35
N GLN A 85 -2.46 -21.50 15.96
CA GLN A 85 -2.63 -22.94 15.75
C GLN A 85 -3.08 -23.68 17.03
N LEU A 86 -2.69 -23.19 18.19
CA LEU A 86 -3.11 -23.72 19.49
C LEU A 86 -4.48 -23.17 19.94
N GLY A 87 -5.15 -22.37 19.11
CA GLY A 87 -6.48 -21.81 19.38
C GLY A 87 -6.48 -20.64 20.34
N PHE A 88 -5.38 -19.88 20.43
CA PHE A 88 -5.35 -18.62 21.16
C PHE A 88 -5.54 -17.43 20.23
N GLN A 89 -6.18 -16.39 20.76
CA GLN A 89 -6.27 -15.11 20.08
C GLN A 89 -4.99 -14.32 20.36
N VAL A 90 -4.39 -13.76 19.31
CA VAL A 90 -3.20 -12.93 19.41
C VAL A 90 -3.54 -11.57 18.83
N THR A 91 -3.50 -10.53 19.65
CA THR A 91 -3.74 -9.14 19.25
C THR A 91 -2.40 -8.47 18.98
N ALA A 92 -2.31 -7.62 17.96
CA ALA A 92 -1.24 -6.63 17.94
C ALA A 92 -1.49 -5.63 19.09
N PRO A 93 -0.46 -5.04 19.74
CA PRO A 93 -0.68 -3.98 20.71
C PRO A 93 -1.59 -2.93 20.06
N SER A 94 -2.59 -2.49 20.82
CA SER A 94 -3.70 -1.65 20.41
C SER A 94 -3.38 -0.70 19.25
N ALA A 95 -4.00 -0.99 18.10
CA ALA A 95 -4.90 -0.16 17.29
C ALA A 95 -4.94 1.39 17.45
N GLU A 96 -3.93 2.05 18.01
CA GLU A 96 -3.83 3.51 17.93
C GLU A 96 -3.27 3.89 16.55
N MET A 97 -4.06 4.66 15.81
CA MET A 97 -3.64 5.15 14.50
C MET A 97 -2.66 6.32 14.73
N PRO A 98 -1.44 6.26 14.19
CA PRO A 98 -0.47 7.35 14.37
C PRO A 98 -1.01 8.70 13.88
N SER A 99 -1.90 8.69 12.89
CA SER A 99 -2.61 9.87 12.39
C SER A 99 -3.37 10.64 13.46
N GLN A 100 -3.81 10.01 14.55
CA GLN A 100 -4.51 10.66 15.66
C GLN A 100 -3.57 11.37 16.64
N HIS A 101 -2.28 11.04 16.61
CA HIS A 101 -1.26 11.54 17.55
C HIS A 101 -0.24 12.47 16.89
N LEU A 102 -0.31 12.61 15.56
CA LEU A 102 0.59 13.42 14.76
C LEU A 102 -0.16 14.61 14.18
N GLN A 103 0.41 15.80 14.31
CA GLN A 103 -0.13 17.03 13.78
C GLN A 103 0.46 17.34 12.40
N ILE A 104 -0.42 17.57 11.43
CA ILE A 104 -0.02 17.87 10.06
C ILE A 104 0.80 19.17 10.05
N HIS A 105 1.85 19.16 9.23
CA HIS A 105 2.88 20.17 9.11
C HIS A 105 3.84 20.33 10.30
N GLU A 106 3.65 19.58 11.40
CA GLU A 106 4.63 19.51 12.48
C GLU A 106 5.85 18.68 12.05
N VAL A 107 7.02 19.00 12.62
CA VAL A 107 8.28 18.32 12.36
C VAL A 107 8.55 17.25 13.42
N TYR A 108 8.83 16.04 12.95
CA TYR A 108 9.19 14.90 13.79
C TYR A 108 10.55 14.33 13.39
N THR A 109 11.40 14.10 14.37
CA THR A 109 12.62 13.30 14.18
C THR A 109 12.28 11.82 14.31
N ARG A 110 13.08 10.95 13.69
CA ARG A 110 12.92 9.50 13.86
C ARG A 110 13.03 9.09 15.33
N ASP A 111 13.92 9.70 16.10
CA ASP A 111 14.08 9.41 17.53
C ASP A 111 12.84 9.84 18.34
N ARG A 112 12.23 10.99 18.01
CA ARG A 112 10.95 11.40 18.61
C ARG A 112 9.85 10.40 18.28
N LEU A 113 9.72 9.95 17.02
CA LEU A 113 8.75 8.93 16.62
C LEU A 113 9.00 7.58 17.34
N ARG A 114 10.27 7.20 17.56
CA ARG A 114 10.62 6.01 18.35
C ARG A 114 10.10 6.10 19.78
N GLN A 115 10.31 7.24 20.42
CA GLN A 115 9.88 7.45 21.80
C GLN A 115 8.35 7.48 21.90
N MET A 116 7.68 8.22 21.01
CA MET A 116 6.23 8.36 20.99
C MET A 116 5.50 7.03 20.77
N PHE A 117 5.97 6.21 19.83
CA PHE A 117 5.30 4.96 19.45
C PHE A 117 5.98 3.70 20.00
N GLY A 118 6.96 3.85 20.91
CA GLY A 118 7.70 2.72 21.48
C GLY A 118 8.45 1.86 20.45
N ILE A 119 8.87 2.45 19.32
CA ILE A 119 9.48 1.72 18.20
C ILE A 119 10.96 1.47 18.48
N VAL A 120 11.33 0.20 18.48
CA VAL A 120 12.71 -0.28 18.61
C VAL A 120 13.28 -0.79 17.29
N ASP A 121 12.44 -0.90 16.27
CA ASP A 121 12.79 -1.51 14.99
C ASP A 121 13.79 -0.61 14.25
N ALA A 122 14.95 -1.18 13.91
CA ALA A 122 16.01 -0.45 13.23
C ALA A 122 15.62 -0.06 11.79
N THR A 123 14.66 -0.78 11.19
CA THR A 123 14.13 -0.49 9.84
C THR A 123 13.38 0.84 9.78
N LEU A 124 13.05 1.48 10.91
CA LEU A 124 12.54 2.85 10.90
C LEU A 124 13.45 3.83 10.15
N ASN A 125 14.75 3.53 10.06
CA ASN A 125 15.73 4.34 9.35
C ASN A 125 15.67 4.20 7.81
N THR A 126 14.79 3.36 7.27
CA THR A 126 14.57 3.24 5.81
C THR A 126 13.56 4.29 5.31
N GLY A 127 13.38 4.35 3.98
CA GLY A 127 12.40 5.23 3.34
C GLY A 127 10.95 4.74 3.49
N VAL A 128 10.73 3.42 3.48
CA VAL A 128 9.41 2.81 3.76
C VAL A 128 9.54 1.99 5.04
N PHE A 129 8.79 2.37 6.08
CA PHE A 129 8.77 1.68 7.36
C PHE A 129 7.39 1.07 7.63
N ARG A 130 7.39 -0.21 7.99
CA ARG A 130 6.19 -0.98 8.32
C ARG A 130 6.46 -1.85 9.53
N LEU A 131 5.81 -1.54 10.65
CA LEU A 131 5.83 -2.40 11.83
C LEU A 131 4.86 -3.57 11.63
N ASN A 132 5.36 -4.80 11.74
CA ASN A 132 4.52 -5.99 11.58
C ASN A 132 3.39 -6.02 12.61
N GLY A 133 2.17 -6.28 12.13
CA GLY A 133 0.97 -6.36 12.97
C GLY A 133 0.20 -5.04 13.12
N THR A 134 0.75 -3.90 12.71
CA THR A 134 0.01 -2.62 12.78
C THR A 134 -0.90 -2.42 11.56
N ARG A 135 -1.63 -1.31 11.45
CA ARG A 135 -2.46 -0.99 10.26
C ARG A 135 -2.02 0.30 9.56
N TRP A 136 -0.72 0.55 9.52
CA TRP A 136 -0.14 1.77 8.96
C TRP A 136 1.26 1.54 8.38
N VAL A 137 1.62 2.33 7.39
CA VAL A 137 2.92 2.39 6.73
C VAL A 137 3.42 3.82 6.85
N TRP A 138 4.68 4.02 7.22
CA TRP A 138 5.32 5.35 7.20
C TRP A 138 6.21 5.47 5.98
N LEU A 139 6.02 6.54 5.22
CA LEU A 139 6.79 6.89 4.05
C LEU A 139 7.64 8.13 4.35
N PHE A 140 8.95 7.95 4.47
CA PHE A 140 9.92 9.02 4.66
C PHE A 140 10.56 9.42 3.33
N VAL A 141 10.20 10.60 2.84
CA VAL A 141 10.63 11.15 1.56
C VAL A 141 11.66 12.26 1.77
N THR A 142 12.75 12.24 1.00
CA THR A 142 13.74 13.33 0.92
C THR A 142 13.93 13.68 -0.55
N ALA A 143 13.50 14.89 -0.94
CA ALA A 143 13.45 15.32 -2.33
C ALA A 143 14.81 15.30 -3.02
N GLU A 144 15.80 15.93 -2.38
CA GLU A 144 17.16 16.07 -2.88
C GLU A 144 18.05 14.98 -2.28
N LYS A 145 18.47 14.03 -3.12
CA LYS A 145 19.51 13.03 -2.81
C LYS A 145 20.85 13.53 -3.40
N THR A 146 21.96 13.35 -2.67
CA THR A 146 23.27 13.93 -2.99
C THR A 146 23.81 13.58 -4.40
N ALA A 147 24.61 14.49 -4.96
CA ALA A 147 24.90 14.74 -6.38
C ALA A 147 25.68 13.68 -7.21
N ASP A 148 25.69 12.39 -6.86
CA ASP A 148 26.43 11.34 -7.62
C ASP A 148 25.57 10.38 -8.45
N ARG A 149 24.24 10.57 -8.50
CA ARG A 149 23.30 9.69 -9.23
C ARG A 149 22.37 10.45 -10.16
N THR A 150 21.98 9.81 -11.27
CA THR A 150 21.01 10.29 -12.27
C THR A 150 19.68 10.68 -11.61
N GLN A 151 19.23 11.92 -11.85
CA GLN A 151 18.13 12.59 -11.15
C GLN A 151 16.75 12.30 -11.78
N TYR A 152 15.83 11.75 -11.00
CA TYR A 152 14.38 12.01 -11.09
C TYR A 152 13.84 12.38 -9.70
N HIS A 153 12.93 13.36 -9.66
CA HIS A 153 12.53 14.19 -8.52
C HIS A 153 11.40 13.57 -7.68
N ASP A 154 11.71 13.19 -6.44
CA ASP A 154 10.67 13.12 -5.39
C ASP A 154 10.10 14.55 -5.23
N SER A 155 8.84 14.80 -5.59
CA SER A 155 8.24 16.14 -5.62
C SER A 155 6.81 16.15 -5.11
N LEU A 156 6.45 17.20 -4.36
CA LEU A 156 5.11 17.44 -3.86
C LEU A 156 4.55 18.70 -4.54
N VAL A 157 3.49 18.53 -5.32
CA VAL A 157 2.77 19.63 -6.01
C VAL A 157 1.33 19.64 -5.51
N GLY A 158 0.99 20.64 -4.69
CA GLY A 158 -0.29 20.68 -3.99
C GLY A 158 -0.49 19.46 -3.09
N ASP A 159 -1.49 18.65 -3.42
CA ASP A 159 -1.85 17.43 -2.71
C ASP A 159 -1.32 16.14 -3.36
N VAL A 160 -0.55 16.27 -4.44
CA VAL A 160 0.02 15.13 -5.17
C VAL A 160 1.50 14.98 -4.85
N LEU A 161 1.87 13.81 -4.34
CA LEU A 161 3.24 13.38 -4.14
C LEU A 161 3.66 12.42 -5.25
N HIS A 162 4.66 12.84 -6.03
CA HIS A 162 5.42 11.97 -6.91
C HIS A 162 6.60 11.40 -6.12
N TRP A 163 6.62 10.08 -5.95
CA TRP A 163 7.61 9.39 -5.13
C TRP A 163 8.24 8.23 -5.89
N GLN A 164 9.57 8.14 -5.88
CA GLN A 164 10.28 7.02 -6.49
C GLN A 164 10.74 6.02 -5.41
N GLY A 165 10.33 4.76 -5.60
CA GLY A 165 10.62 3.64 -4.73
C GLY A 165 12.08 3.22 -4.68
N GLN A 166 12.38 2.19 -3.88
CA GLN A 166 13.71 1.60 -3.83
C GLN A 166 13.94 0.60 -4.97
N MET A 167 15.21 0.41 -5.38
CA MET A 167 15.62 -0.52 -6.45
C MET A 167 15.31 -2.00 -6.18
N SER A 168 14.80 -2.37 -5.00
CA SER A 168 14.49 -3.76 -4.63
C SER A 168 13.08 -3.87 -4.04
N GLY A 169 12.16 -4.40 -4.86
CA GLY A 169 10.71 -4.42 -4.64
C GLY A 169 10.20 -5.41 -3.59
N ARG A 170 10.46 -5.15 -2.30
CA ARG A 170 9.72 -5.80 -1.19
C ARG A 170 8.64 -4.92 -0.55
N THR A 171 8.59 -3.64 -0.91
CA THR A 171 7.73 -2.64 -0.24
C THR A 171 6.63 -2.09 -1.13
N ASP A 172 6.69 -2.31 -2.43
CA ASP A 172 5.76 -1.71 -3.41
C ASP A 172 4.32 -2.15 -3.15
N SER A 173 4.10 -3.42 -2.81
CA SER A 173 2.77 -3.94 -2.43
C SER A 173 2.21 -3.28 -1.17
N LEU A 174 3.07 -2.79 -0.25
CA LEU A 174 2.62 -2.05 0.93
C LEU A 174 2.04 -0.68 0.57
N ILE A 175 2.41 -0.13 -0.58
CA ILE A 175 1.92 1.14 -1.10
C ILE A 175 0.73 0.90 -2.02
N ILE A 176 0.85 -0.02 -2.99
CA ILE A 176 -0.18 -0.33 -3.99
C ILE A 176 -1.44 -0.89 -3.31
N ASP A 177 -1.29 -1.93 -2.49
CA ASP A 177 -2.42 -2.62 -1.87
C ASP A 177 -2.83 -2.01 -0.51
N HIS A 178 -2.29 -0.83 -0.14
CA HIS A 178 -2.45 -0.28 1.22
C HIS A 178 -3.92 -0.17 1.66
N ARG A 179 -4.80 0.39 0.82
CA ARG A 179 -6.25 0.50 1.12
C ARG A 179 -6.92 -0.86 1.22
N ALA A 180 -6.63 -1.77 0.30
CA ALA A 180 -7.21 -3.11 0.29
C ALA A 180 -6.81 -3.91 1.55
N ASN A 181 -5.60 -3.67 2.05
CA ASN A 181 -5.09 -4.25 3.30
C ASN A 181 -5.46 -3.42 4.54
N GLY A 182 -6.25 -2.36 4.39
CA GLY A 182 -6.68 -1.48 5.48
C GLY A 182 -5.51 -0.80 6.20
N LEU A 183 -4.46 -0.45 5.46
CA LEU A 183 -3.27 0.26 5.92
C LEU A 183 -3.39 1.76 5.63
N GLU A 184 -3.17 2.59 6.65
CA GLU A 184 -2.93 4.02 6.44
C GLU A 184 -1.51 4.26 5.92
N LEU A 185 -1.39 4.99 4.82
CA LEU A 185 -0.09 5.41 4.30
C LEU A 185 0.19 6.84 4.78
N LEU A 186 1.14 6.99 5.71
CA LEU A 186 1.44 8.24 6.38
C LEU A 186 2.75 8.82 5.85
N VAL A 187 2.71 10.06 5.36
CA VAL A 187 3.84 10.67 4.66
C VAL A 187 4.60 11.65 5.56
N PHE A 188 5.91 11.49 5.58
CA PHE A 188 6.89 12.36 6.23
C PHE A 188 7.85 12.89 5.16
N TYR A 189 7.86 14.20 4.94
CA TYR A 189 8.57 14.83 3.82
C TYR A 189 9.61 15.85 4.29
N ARG A 190 10.69 15.98 3.52
CA ARG A 190 11.65 17.09 3.58
C ARG A 190 12.29 17.29 2.22
N GLN A 191 12.76 18.49 1.93
CA GLN A 191 13.55 18.81 0.74
C GLN A 191 14.96 18.22 0.84
N ARG A 192 15.65 18.37 1.98
CA ARG A 192 17.04 17.90 2.17
C ARG A 192 17.30 17.36 3.58
N LYS A 193 18.37 16.58 3.73
CA LYS A 193 18.65 15.80 4.96
C LYS A 193 18.61 16.60 6.27
N TYR A 194 19.12 17.83 6.24
CA TYR A 194 19.20 18.72 7.40
C TYR A 194 18.38 20.00 7.19
N GLU A 195 17.24 19.89 6.50
CA GLU A 195 16.28 20.99 6.43
C GLU A 195 15.77 21.38 7.82
N PHE A 196 15.57 20.38 8.68
CA PHE A 196 15.13 20.57 10.06
C PHE A 196 16.17 20.05 11.05
N GLU A 197 16.21 20.66 12.24
CA GLU A 197 17.05 20.23 13.36
C GLU A 197 16.82 18.74 13.69
N GLY A 198 17.89 18.04 14.07
CA GLY A 198 17.83 16.60 14.36
C GLY A 198 17.50 15.74 13.13
N ALA A 199 17.68 16.27 11.90
CA ALA A 199 17.33 15.60 10.65
C ALA A 199 15.85 15.17 10.59
N GLY A 200 14.97 16.05 11.10
CA GLY A 200 13.53 15.83 11.14
C GLY A 200 12.85 15.78 9.76
N PHE A 201 11.57 15.44 9.78
CA PHE A 201 10.67 15.41 8.63
C PHE A 201 9.38 16.13 9.00
N ARG A 202 8.83 16.88 8.06
CA ARG A 202 7.48 17.45 8.19
C ARG A 202 6.45 16.34 7.94
N TYR A 203 5.56 16.12 8.89
CA TYR A 203 4.44 15.20 8.71
C TYR A 203 3.38 15.82 7.79
N LEU A 204 2.99 15.11 6.74
CA LEU A 204 1.99 15.57 5.78
C LEU A 204 0.63 14.91 5.98
N GLY A 205 0.50 13.92 6.87
CA GLY A 205 -0.78 13.22 7.02
C GLY A 205 -0.91 11.97 6.14
N PRO A 206 -2.12 11.41 6.07
CA PRO A 206 -2.45 10.25 5.26
C PRO A 206 -2.50 10.58 3.76
N PHE A 207 -2.07 9.61 2.94
CA PHE A 207 -2.09 9.64 1.49
C PHE A 207 -2.73 8.35 0.95
N ASN A 208 -3.29 8.44 -0.25
CA ASN A 208 -3.81 7.33 -1.03
C ASN A 208 -2.92 7.11 -2.26
N TYR A 209 -2.53 5.86 -2.49
CA TYR A 209 -2.04 5.40 -3.78
C TYR A 209 -3.04 5.71 -4.90
N VAL A 210 -2.53 6.31 -5.99
CA VAL A 210 -3.27 6.61 -7.22
C VAL A 210 -2.80 5.70 -8.34
N SER A 211 -1.52 5.80 -8.71
CA SER A 211 -0.93 5.03 -9.80
C SER A 211 0.57 4.79 -9.57
N HIS A 212 1.15 3.86 -10.32
CA HIS A 212 2.60 3.67 -10.37
C HIS A 212 3.04 3.35 -11.80
N SER A 213 4.30 3.64 -12.12
CA SER A 213 4.92 3.36 -13.41
C SER A 213 6.40 2.99 -13.26
N GLY A 214 6.95 2.29 -14.25
CA GLY A 214 8.33 1.81 -14.23
C GLY A 214 8.54 0.52 -13.42
N GLY A 215 9.68 -0.14 -13.64
CA GLY A 215 9.99 -1.44 -13.03
C GLY A 215 10.94 -1.37 -11.82
N SER A 216 12.09 -0.71 -11.96
CA SER A 216 13.05 -0.53 -10.85
C SER A 216 13.94 0.70 -11.08
N PRO A 217 13.76 1.77 -10.30
CA PRO A 217 12.81 1.93 -9.21
C PRO A 217 11.41 2.32 -9.70
N THR A 218 10.38 1.69 -9.14
CA THR A 218 8.96 2.01 -9.37
C THR A 218 8.66 3.44 -8.94
N SER A 219 8.06 4.23 -9.81
CA SER A 219 7.57 5.58 -9.52
C SER A 219 6.11 5.51 -9.12
N PHE A 220 5.72 6.23 -8.08
CA PHE A 220 4.38 6.25 -7.51
C PHE A 220 3.80 7.66 -7.57
N ILE A 221 2.50 7.74 -7.83
CA ILE A 221 1.69 8.93 -7.63
C ILE A 221 0.77 8.66 -6.44
N LEU A 222 0.87 9.52 -5.43
CA LEU A 222 0.09 9.46 -4.20
C LEU A 222 -0.66 10.77 -4.04
N HIS A 223 -1.92 10.72 -3.62
CA HIS A 223 -2.74 11.90 -3.34
C HIS A 223 -3.00 12.03 -1.84
N ARG A 224 -3.01 13.23 -1.28
CA ARG A 224 -3.38 13.46 0.12
C ARG A 224 -4.78 12.90 0.36
N ALA A 225 -4.98 12.15 1.43
CA ALA A 225 -6.31 11.76 1.84
C ALA A 225 -6.99 12.98 2.47
N ASP A 226 -8.19 13.32 1.99
CA ASP A 226 -8.95 14.48 2.47
C ASP A 226 -9.06 14.47 4.00
N GLN A 227 -8.82 15.64 4.59
CA GLN A 227 -8.77 15.84 6.04
C GLN A 227 -10.18 15.83 6.65
N GLY A 228 -10.74 14.63 6.75
CA GLY A 228 -11.91 14.28 7.52
C GLY A 228 -11.84 12.78 7.75
N HIS A 229 -12.10 12.34 8.98
CA HIS A 229 -12.13 10.93 9.40
C HIS A 229 -12.59 9.94 8.30
N PRO A 230 -12.01 8.72 8.27
CA PRO A 230 -11.97 7.87 7.09
C PRO A 230 -13.37 7.66 6.51
N SER A 231 -13.56 8.06 5.26
CA SER A 231 -14.68 7.56 4.45
C SER A 231 -14.43 6.08 4.16
N ILE A 232 -14.77 5.28 5.15
CA ILE A 232 -15.48 4.03 4.96
C ILE A 232 -16.72 4.42 4.16
N ILE A 233 -16.66 4.28 2.84
CA ILE A 233 -17.88 4.01 2.07
C ILE A 233 -18.20 2.55 2.38
N ALA A 234 -18.80 2.34 3.56
CA ALA A 234 -19.79 1.30 3.72
C ALA A 234 -21.08 1.84 3.06
N PRO A 235 -21.88 0.96 2.43
CA PRO A 235 -23.24 1.33 2.05
C PRO A 235 -24.04 1.69 3.31
N GLU A 236 -24.93 2.66 3.18
CA GLU A 236 -25.74 3.25 4.24
C GLU A 236 -26.62 2.25 5.03
N GLU A 237 -26.83 2.64 6.28
CA GLU A 237 -27.55 2.16 7.46
C GLU A 237 -28.71 1.12 7.37
N SER A 238 -28.72 0.17 8.33
CA SER A 238 -29.85 -0.04 9.26
C SER A 238 -29.44 -0.80 10.54
N ASP A 239 -29.54 -0.09 11.68
CA ASP A 239 -29.68 -0.40 13.12
C ASP A 239 -29.19 -1.73 13.80
N PRO A 240 -28.71 -1.67 15.07
CA PRO A 240 -27.99 -2.75 15.76
C PRO A 240 -28.87 -3.52 16.75
N ASP A 241 -29.15 -4.78 16.47
CA ASP A 241 -29.17 -5.91 17.42
C ASP A 241 -29.69 -7.12 16.65
N VAL A 242 -28.83 -8.06 16.27
CA VAL A 242 -29.08 -9.50 16.06
C VAL A 242 -27.78 -10.08 15.49
N PHE A 243 -27.07 -10.85 16.31
CA PHE A 243 -26.04 -11.78 15.83
C PHE A 243 -26.72 -12.89 15.01
N ASP A 244 -26.47 -12.96 13.69
CA ASP A 244 -26.88 -14.08 12.84
C ASP A 244 -25.70 -15.07 12.66
N PRO A 245 -25.79 -16.31 13.19
CA PRO A 245 -24.74 -17.32 13.10
C PRO A 245 -24.53 -17.91 11.68
N ASN A 246 -25.25 -17.48 10.64
CA ASN A 246 -25.14 -18.05 9.30
C ASN A 246 -24.22 -17.33 8.30
N SER A 247 -23.51 -16.26 8.68
CA SER A 247 -22.66 -15.48 7.74
C SER A 247 -21.28 -16.07 7.41
N VAL A 248 -21.09 -17.40 7.53
CA VAL A 248 -19.77 -18.09 7.36
C VAL A 248 -19.35 -18.25 5.89
N GLN A 249 -19.73 -17.34 5.00
CA GLN A 249 -19.44 -17.46 3.58
C GLN A 249 -19.08 -16.12 2.94
N ASP A 250 -17.87 -15.58 3.20
CA ASP A 250 -17.22 -14.66 2.25
C ASP A 250 -15.71 -14.36 2.49
N ALA A 251 -14.92 -15.32 2.97
CA ALA A 251 -13.45 -15.18 2.95
C ALA A 251 -12.85 -15.71 1.63
N ARG A 252 -13.44 -16.78 1.10
CA ARG A 252 -13.01 -17.42 -0.16
C ARG A 252 -13.46 -16.65 -1.39
N GLU A 253 -14.66 -16.10 -1.38
CA GLU A 253 -15.22 -15.30 -2.49
C GLU A 253 -14.50 -13.95 -2.63
N ARG A 254 -14.17 -13.26 -1.53
CA ARG A 254 -13.25 -12.10 -1.55
C ARG A 254 -11.86 -12.42 -2.11
N ILE A 255 -11.22 -13.52 -1.68
CA ILE A 255 -9.92 -13.93 -2.24
C ILE A 255 -10.04 -14.26 -3.73
N ALA A 256 -11.11 -14.96 -4.12
CA ALA A 256 -11.40 -15.27 -5.53
C ALA A 256 -11.63 -14.00 -6.36
N ARG A 257 -12.32 -13.00 -5.82
CA ARG A 257 -12.58 -11.70 -6.47
C ARG A 257 -11.29 -10.89 -6.66
N THR A 258 -10.40 -10.87 -5.66
CA THR A 258 -9.08 -10.22 -5.78
C THR A 258 -8.18 -10.93 -6.79
N ILE A 259 -8.20 -12.27 -6.83
CA ILE A 259 -7.47 -13.06 -7.82
C ILE A 259 -8.06 -12.85 -9.23
N ALA A 260 -9.38 -12.82 -9.35
CA ALA A 260 -10.09 -12.54 -10.60
C ALA A 260 -9.78 -11.14 -11.12
N GLN A 261 -9.76 -10.13 -10.25
CA GLN A 261 -9.43 -8.74 -10.60
C GLN A 261 -7.97 -8.60 -11.07
N ARG A 262 -7.01 -9.24 -10.38
CA ARG A 262 -5.59 -9.27 -10.79
C ARG A 262 -5.41 -9.97 -12.13
N ARG A 263 -6.06 -11.12 -12.34
CA ARG A 263 -6.04 -11.85 -13.62
C ARG A 263 -6.73 -11.06 -14.73
N GLY A 264 -7.84 -10.39 -14.44
CA GLY A 264 -8.60 -9.58 -15.38
C GLY A 264 -7.82 -8.37 -15.88
N GLN A 265 -7.03 -7.72 -15.02
CA GLN A 265 -6.14 -6.63 -15.42
C GLN A 265 -4.98 -7.10 -16.30
N GLN A 266 -4.35 -8.24 -15.96
CA GLN A 266 -3.30 -8.82 -16.80
C GLN A 266 -3.86 -9.25 -18.17
N GLN A 267 -5.00 -9.93 -18.19
CA GLN A 267 -5.67 -10.34 -19.44
C GLN A 267 -6.08 -9.15 -20.30
N PHE A 268 -6.56 -8.07 -19.68
CA PHE A 268 -6.89 -6.83 -20.38
C PHE A 268 -5.66 -6.19 -21.03
N ARG A 269 -4.53 -6.16 -20.31
CA ARG A 269 -3.25 -5.69 -20.85
C ARG A 269 -2.77 -6.56 -22.02
N ASP A 270 -2.79 -7.88 -21.86
CA ASP A 270 -2.36 -8.80 -22.90
C ASP A 270 -3.25 -8.69 -24.16
N ALA A 271 -4.57 -8.49 -23.97
CA ALA A 271 -5.51 -8.27 -25.06
C ALA A 271 -5.24 -6.94 -25.81
N LEU A 272 -4.91 -5.86 -25.10
CA LEU A 272 -4.53 -4.59 -25.72
C LEU A 272 -3.18 -4.68 -26.43
N LEU A 273 -2.19 -5.36 -25.85
CA LEU A 273 -0.92 -5.64 -26.52
C LEU A 273 -1.14 -6.36 -27.85
N SER A 274 -2.01 -7.37 -27.87
CA SER A 274 -2.36 -8.06 -29.11
C SER A 274 -3.15 -7.18 -30.08
N ALA A 275 -4.11 -6.38 -29.61
CA ALA A 275 -4.96 -5.56 -30.46
C ALA A 275 -4.20 -4.42 -31.16
N TYR A 276 -3.18 -3.87 -30.51
CA TYR A 276 -2.39 -2.73 -30.99
C TYR A 276 -1.02 -3.13 -31.56
N ASP A 277 -0.78 -4.42 -31.82
CA ASP A 277 0.51 -4.95 -32.32
C ASP A 277 1.70 -4.53 -31.44
N GLY A 278 1.49 -4.50 -30.11
CA GLY A 278 2.51 -4.11 -29.14
C GLY A 278 3.02 -2.68 -29.32
N ARG A 279 2.21 -1.77 -29.88
CA ARG A 279 2.60 -0.38 -30.15
C ARG A 279 1.68 0.61 -29.46
N CYS A 280 2.26 1.67 -28.92
CA CYS A 280 1.50 2.79 -28.39
C CYS A 280 0.55 3.37 -29.45
N ALA A 281 -0.71 3.55 -29.09
CA ALA A 281 -1.75 4.11 -29.94
C ALA A 281 -1.42 5.53 -30.43
N ILE A 282 -0.68 6.31 -29.64
CA ILE A 282 -0.32 7.70 -29.96
C ILE A 282 1.09 7.80 -30.55
N SER A 283 2.11 7.38 -29.81
CA SER A 283 3.52 7.57 -30.23
C SER A 283 4.02 6.52 -31.21
N SER A 284 3.32 5.40 -31.39
CA SER A 284 3.79 4.20 -32.10
C SER A 284 5.01 3.51 -31.48
N CYS A 285 5.41 3.89 -30.25
CA CYS A 285 6.48 3.22 -29.49
C CYS A 285 6.19 1.72 -29.33
N SER A 286 7.14 0.85 -29.66
CA SER A 286 7.01 -0.61 -29.56
C SER A 286 7.80 -1.24 -28.41
N VAL A 287 8.31 -0.44 -27.48
CA VAL A 287 9.01 -0.94 -26.30
C VAL A 287 7.95 -1.39 -25.29
N VAL A 288 7.64 -2.68 -25.28
CA VAL A 288 6.53 -3.26 -24.50
C VAL A 288 6.59 -2.90 -23.02
N ASP A 289 7.79 -2.80 -22.45
CA ASP A 289 8.01 -2.50 -21.03
C ASP A 289 7.54 -1.10 -20.61
N VAL A 290 7.46 -0.15 -21.55
CA VAL A 290 6.94 1.21 -21.28
C VAL A 290 5.48 1.39 -21.71
N LEU A 291 4.85 0.33 -22.21
CA LEU A 291 3.44 0.36 -22.60
C LEU A 291 2.54 -0.01 -21.43
N GLU A 292 1.39 0.63 -21.35
CA GLU A 292 0.40 0.49 -20.31
C GLU A 292 -1.00 0.38 -20.93
N ALA A 293 -1.85 -0.39 -20.28
CA ALA A 293 -3.25 -0.52 -20.62
C ALA A 293 -4.03 0.61 -19.96
N ALA A 294 -4.31 1.66 -20.71
CA ALA A 294 -5.05 2.82 -20.24
C ALA A 294 -6.55 2.59 -20.43
N HIS A 295 -7.33 2.73 -19.37
CA HIS A 295 -8.79 2.69 -19.48
C HIS A 295 -9.32 4.04 -19.98
N ILE A 296 -10.19 4.03 -20.99
CA ILE A 296 -10.84 5.26 -21.48
C ILE A 296 -11.91 5.74 -20.48
N SER A 297 -12.72 4.81 -19.98
CA SER A 297 -13.65 5.03 -18.87
C SER A 297 -13.22 4.22 -17.64
N PRO A 298 -13.33 4.78 -16.42
CA PRO A 298 -12.85 4.13 -15.20
C PRO A 298 -13.40 2.72 -15.01
N TYR A 299 -12.57 1.85 -14.42
CA TYR A 299 -12.93 0.47 -14.11
C TYR A 299 -14.14 0.41 -13.15
N LYS A 300 -15.17 -0.36 -13.54
CA LYS A 300 -16.39 -0.62 -12.73
C LYS A 300 -16.67 -2.12 -12.55
N GLY A 301 -15.66 -2.98 -12.72
CA GLY A 301 -15.78 -4.44 -12.71
C GLY A 301 -15.39 -5.07 -14.05
N ASP A 302 -15.45 -6.41 -14.14
CA ASP A 302 -14.91 -7.16 -15.29
C ASP A 302 -15.56 -6.78 -16.63
N ALA A 303 -16.81 -6.33 -16.63
CA ALA A 303 -17.48 -5.81 -17.83
C ALA A 303 -16.82 -4.57 -18.44
N THR A 304 -15.95 -3.87 -17.70
CA THR A 304 -15.19 -2.70 -18.18
C THR A 304 -13.76 -3.03 -18.63
N ASN A 305 -13.30 -4.27 -18.43
CA ASN A 305 -12.03 -4.80 -18.94
C ASN A 305 -12.21 -5.36 -20.37
N VAL A 306 -12.77 -4.53 -21.25
CA VAL A 306 -12.97 -4.86 -22.66
C VAL A 306 -12.05 -3.99 -23.50
N VAL A 307 -11.46 -4.54 -24.57
CA VAL A 307 -10.48 -3.85 -25.42
C VAL A 307 -11.01 -2.50 -25.93
N ASN A 308 -12.30 -2.42 -26.25
CA ASN A 308 -12.96 -1.19 -26.69
C ASN A 308 -12.97 -0.07 -25.62
N ASN A 309 -12.75 -0.39 -24.35
CA ASN A 309 -12.59 0.59 -23.27
C ASN A 309 -11.10 0.87 -22.97
N GLY A 310 -10.20 0.48 -23.86
CA GLY A 310 -8.76 0.54 -23.64
C GLY A 310 -7.99 1.21 -24.77
N LEU A 311 -6.94 1.94 -24.40
CA LEU A 311 -5.86 2.37 -25.28
C LEU A 311 -4.56 1.75 -24.77
N LEU A 312 -3.71 1.28 -25.68
CA LEU A 312 -2.34 0.90 -25.32
C LEU A 312 -1.46 2.14 -25.42
N LEU A 313 -0.99 2.69 -24.30
CA LEU A 313 -0.27 3.96 -24.26
C LEU A 313 1.13 3.81 -23.68
N ARG A 314 2.05 4.70 -24.06
CA ARG A 314 3.33 4.84 -23.35
C ARG A 314 3.06 5.48 -21.97
N SER A 315 3.77 5.10 -20.92
CA SER A 315 3.48 5.50 -19.53
C SER A 315 3.28 7.01 -19.31
N ASP A 316 4.08 7.84 -19.97
CA ASP A 316 3.93 9.31 -19.95
C ASP A 316 2.62 9.75 -20.60
N LEU A 317 2.28 9.21 -21.77
CA LEU A 317 1.06 9.53 -22.49
C LEU A 317 -0.19 9.00 -21.78
N HIS A 318 -0.09 7.86 -21.10
CA HIS A 318 -1.15 7.38 -20.22
C HIS A 318 -1.41 8.37 -19.09
N THR A 319 -0.35 8.84 -18.44
CA THR A 319 -0.46 9.85 -17.37
C THR A 319 -1.11 11.15 -17.88
N LEU A 320 -0.66 11.66 -19.04
CA LEU A 320 -1.25 12.85 -19.65
C LEU A 320 -2.73 12.65 -20.03
N PHE A 321 -3.09 11.45 -20.47
CA PHE A 321 -4.47 11.10 -20.83
C PHE A 321 -5.36 11.06 -19.58
N ASP A 322 -4.90 10.44 -18.50
CA ASP A 322 -5.61 10.38 -17.22
C ASP A 322 -5.78 11.76 -16.58
N CYS A 323 -4.77 12.62 -16.70
CA CYS A 323 -4.82 14.01 -16.24
C CYS A 323 -5.65 14.93 -17.14
N GLY A 324 -6.21 14.42 -18.25
CA GLY A 324 -6.98 15.23 -19.21
C GLY A 324 -6.15 16.24 -20.01
N LEU A 325 -4.82 16.12 -19.99
CA LEU A 325 -3.91 17.00 -20.73
C LEU A 325 -3.77 16.59 -22.20
N ILE A 326 -4.16 15.36 -22.54
CA ILE A 326 -4.38 14.90 -23.91
C ILE A 326 -5.70 14.14 -24.00
N TRP A 327 -6.40 14.26 -25.13
CA TRP A 327 -7.63 13.52 -25.39
C TRP A 327 -7.75 13.21 -26.88
N ILE A 328 -8.71 12.37 -27.25
CA ILE A 328 -8.96 11.99 -28.64
C ILE A 328 -10.18 12.75 -29.17
N ASP A 329 -9.99 13.42 -30.31
CA ASP A 329 -11.09 13.91 -31.11
C ASP A 329 -11.63 12.78 -31.99
N THR A 330 -12.84 12.32 -31.69
CA THR A 330 -13.48 11.17 -32.34
C THR A 330 -14.01 11.48 -33.74
N GLU A 331 -14.15 12.76 -34.12
CA GLU A 331 -14.59 13.12 -35.48
C GLU A 331 -13.59 12.64 -36.54
N ASN A 332 -12.29 12.76 -36.23
CA ASN A 332 -11.20 12.43 -37.13
C ASN A 332 -10.21 11.40 -36.54
N MET A 333 -10.47 10.90 -35.33
CA MET A 333 -9.57 10.03 -34.55
C MET A 333 -8.16 10.61 -34.43
N ILE A 334 -8.07 11.88 -34.04
CA ILE A 334 -6.80 12.61 -33.87
C ILE A 334 -6.57 12.97 -32.40
N VAL A 335 -5.30 13.01 -32.01
CA VAL A 335 -4.89 13.42 -30.66
C VAL A 335 -4.97 14.94 -30.54
N GLN A 336 -5.61 15.41 -29.48
CA GLN A 336 -5.59 16.80 -29.06
C GLN A 336 -4.75 16.93 -27.80
N VAL A 337 -4.13 18.11 -27.64
CA VAL A 337 -3.19 18.42 -26.56
C VAL A 337 -3.65 19.73 -25.93
N SER A 338 -3.74 19.74 -24.60
CA SER A 338 -4.12 20.91 -23.81
C SER A 338 -3.18 22.09 -24.07
N CYS A 339 -3.71 23.30 -23.94
CA CYS A 339 -2.91 24.52 -24.05
C CYS A 339 -1.76 24.59 -23.03
N ALA A 340 -1.89 23.91 -21.88
CA ALA A 340 -0.86 23.80 -20.84
C ALA A 340 0.41 23.07 -21.31
N LEU A 341 0.32 22.26 -22.36
CA LEU A 341 1.45 21.51 -22.92
C LEU A 341 2.01 22.14 -24.21
N LEU A 342 1.49 23.28 -24.66
CA LEU A 342 2.07 24.00 -25.79
C LEU A 342 3.48 24.48 -25.44
N LYS A 343 4.40 24.43 -26.40
CA LYS A 343 5.85 24.70 -26.28
C LYS A 343 6.63 23.65 -25.48
N THR A 344 6.03 22.50 -25.20
CA THR A 344 6.73 21.33 -24.64
C THR A 344 6.98 20.29 -25.74
N GLU A 345 7.74 19.24 -25.44
CA GLU A 345 7.91 18.09 -26.33
C GLU A 345 6.62 17.33 -26.65
N TYR A 346 5.50 17.61 -25.97
CA TYR A 346 4.21 16.96 -26.25
C TYR A 346 3.37 17.72 -27.28
N GLU A 347 3.73 18.95 -27.64
CA GLU A 347 3.01 19.75 -28.64
C GLU A 347 2.97 19.05 -30.01
N GLU A 348 4.05 18.35 -30.38
CA GLU A 348 4.13 17.57 -31.63
C GLU A 348 3.14 16.42 -31.73
N LEU A 349 2.50 16.01 -30.63
CA LEU A 349 1.45 14.99 -30.64
C LEU A 349 0.12 15.55 -31.11
N ARG A 350 -0.07 16.87 -31.08
CA ARG A 350 -1.32 17.50 -31.48
C ARG A 350 -1.59 17.29 -32.96
N GLY A 351 -2.80 16.84 -33.28
CA GLY A 351 -3.23 16.52 -34.64
C GLY A 351 -2.70 15.20 -35.18
N ARG A 352 -1.93 14.43 -34.40
CA ARG A 352 -1.45 13.11 -34.81
C ARG A 352 -2.63 12.13 -34.88
N ALA A 353 -2.67 11.32 -35.93
CA ALA A 353 -3.68 10.27 -36.07
C ALA A 353 -3.48 9.19 -35.00
N LEU A 354 -4.56 8.79 -34.34
CA LEU A 354 -4.55 7.67 -33.41
C LEU A 354 -4.38 6.35 -34.19
N ARG A 355 -3.43 5.52 -33.79
CA ARG A 355 -3.36 4.13 -34.27
C ARG A 355 -4.55 3.37 -33.71
N LEU A 356 -5.28 2.71 -34.58
CA LEU A 356 -6.41 1.85 -34.24
C LEU A 356 -6.04 0.38 -34.42
N PRO A 357 -6.67 -0.54 -33.67
CA PRO A 357 -6.61 -1.96 -33.97
C PRO A 357 -7.07 -2.24 -35.41
N GLU A 358 -6.40 -3.18 -36.08
CA GLU A 358 -6.80 -3.60 -37.45
C GLU A 358 -8.20 -4.21 -37.48
N ASN A 359 -8.57 -4.91 -36.40
CA ASN A 359 -9.90 -5.45 -36.24
C ASN A 359 -10.87 -4.37 -35.74
N ALA A 360 -11.84 -4.00 -36.59
CA ALA A 360 -12.87 -3.02 -36.27
C ALA A 360 -13.67 -3.34 -34.99
N ALA A 361 -13.85 -4.63 -34.65
CA ALA A 361 -14.56 -5.03 -33.43
C ALA A 361 -13.81 -4.67 -32.14
N LEU A 362 -12.49 -4.43 -32.22
CA LEU A 362 -11.63 -4.09 -31.09
C LEU A 362 -11.36 -2.58 -30.99
N MET A 363 -11.89 -1.77 -31.90
CA MET A 363 -11.67 -0.33 -31.89
C MET A 363 -12.20 0.32 -30.61
N PRO A 364 -11.52 1.38 -30.11
CA PRO A 364 -11.95 2.08 -28.92
C PRO A 364 -13.36 2.67 -29.11
N SER A 365 -14.15 2.63 -28.04
CA SER A 365 -15.52 3.14 -28.02
C SER A 365 -15.50 4.66 -28.16
N THR A 366 -16.04 5.15 -29.27
CA THR A 366 -16.17 6.59 -29.52
C THR A 366 -16.96 7.28 -28.40
N LYS A 367 -18.04 6.67 -27.91
CA LYS A 367 -18.81 7.17 -26.76
C LYS A 367 -17.96 7.33 -25.49
N ALA A 368 -17.01 6.43 -25.26
CA ALA A 368 -16.12 6.51 -24.09
C ALA A 368 -15.08 7.63 -24.29
N LEU A 369 -14.52 7.74 -25.50
CA LEU A 369 -13.56 8.80 -25.85
C LEU A 369 -14.21 10.19 -25.79
N ASP A 370 -15.44 10.35 -26.28
CA ASP A 370 -16.20 11.60 -26.23
C ASP A 370 -16.48 12.04 -24.79
N LYS A 371 -16.80 11.07 -23.93
CA LYS A 371 -17.01 11.33 -22.51
C LYS A 371 -15.73 11.78 -21.83
N HIS A 372 -14.61 11.10 -22.09
CA HIS A 372 -13.29 11.48 -21.58
C HIS A 372 -12.91 12.89 -22.05
N ARG A 373 -13.01 13.16 -23.36
CA ARG A 373 -12.79 14.50 -23.95
C ARG A 373 -13.63 15.58 -23.27
N SER A 374 -14.92 15.34 -23.07
CA SER A 374 -15.82 16.31 -22.46
C SER A 374 -15.40 16.66 -21.03
N GLN A 375 -14.93 15.67 -20.27
CA GLN A 375 -14.39 15.88 -18.93
C GLN A 375 -13.09 16.70 -18.99
N SER A 376 -12.14 16.30 -19.85
CA SER A 376 -10.86 16.99 -20.00
C SER A 376 -11.03 18.47 -20.39
N MET A 377 -11.97 18.78 -21.29
CA MET A 377 -12.24 20.16 -21.70
C MET A 377 -12.91 21.01 -20.59
N GLN A 378 -13.71 20.40 -19.72
CA GLN A 378 -14.30 21.11 -18.57
C GLN A 378 -13.24 21.43 -17.52
N ASP A 379 -12.32 20.51 -17.28
CA ASP A 379 -11.22 20.68 -16.34
C ASP A 379 -10.24 21.76 -16.84
N GLU A 380 -9.97 21.80 -18.15
CA GLU A 380 -9.15 22.84 -18.78
C GLU A 380 -9.80 24.24 -18.73
N ALA A 381 -11.11 24.35 -18.89
CA ALA A 381 -11.82 25.63 -18.80
C ALA A 381 -11.94 26.18 -17.36
N SER A 382 -11.68 25.34 -16.35
CA SER A 382 -11.78 25.69 -14.93
C SER A 382 -10.43 26.03 -14.30
N ALA A 383 -9.33 25.83 -15.04
CA ALA A 383 -7.96 26.13 -14.66
C ALA A 383 -7.50 27.46 -15.27
#